data_AF-A0A3B8VR21-F1
#
_entry.id   AF-A0A3B8VR21-F1
#
_cell.length_a   1.000
_cell.length_b   1.000
_cell.length_c   1.000
_cell.angle_alpha   90.00
_cell.angle_beta   90.00
_cell.angle_gamma   90.00
#
_symmetry.space_group_name_H-M   'P 1'
#
loop_
_entity.id
_entity.type
_entity.pdbx_description
1 polymer ?
#
loop_
_entity_poly.entity_id
_entity_poly.type
_entity_poly.pdbx_seq_one_letter_code
_entity_poly.pdbx_strand_id
1 'polypeptide(L)'
;MNDSLKTIEDLFTPSTESVAGLIEEFQNEIRRGLNEDNSSIAMHPSYVSRPTGREAGEFVALDLGGSNVRATVVELAGDGMVRVRRHAAFRLSRIDGEAADLFDPIAEFIGGVLEEGRSYDLGFTFAFPTDQAAVNQGRLTKWTKEFAFRGVEGNDVAALLTQSIARKAETVTALQSVSVTALANDTVGVLATGAYSDARCDLGVIVGTGTNMAVAMDRRLVGRSLPPTVGNPDEMLFNMECGNFDGVRSIQTPYDRTLDTESDSEGQLLEKMVSGRYLGEIVRLVVTDLGSGGNGFSD
;
A
#
# COMPACT_ATOMS: atom_id res chain seq x y z
N MET A 1 -10.87 28.36 29.85
CA MET A 1 -10.48 26.94 29.89
C MET A 1 -11.63 26.04 29.47
N ASN A 2 -12.82 26.13 30.10
CA ASN A 2 -13.99 25.35 29.67
C ASN A 2 -14.45 25.68 28.23
N ASP A 3 -14.45 26.97 27.85
CA ASP A 3 -14.88 27.38 26.51
C ASP A 3 -13.88 26.93 25.42
N SER A 4 -12.58 27.01 25.70
CA SER A 4 -11.53 26.57 24.77
C SER A 4 -11.55 25.07 24.51
N LEU A 5 -11.77 24.25 25.54
CA LEU A 5 -11.89 22.80 25.38
C LEU A 5 -13.13 22.43 24.56
N LYS A 6 -14.26 23.10 24.82
CA LYS A 6 -15.48 22.89 24.03
C LYS A 6 -15.29 23.26 22.56
N THR A 7 -14.60 24.36 22.27
CA THR A 7 -14.25 24.73 20.87
C THR A 7 -13.43 23.63 20.19
N ILE A 8 -12.44 23.06 20.88
CA ILE A 8 -11.64 21.94 20.33
C ILE A 8 -12.50 20.70 20.11
N GLU A 9 -13.37 20.35 21.07
CA GLU A 9 -14.32 19.24 20.92
C GLU A 9 -15.22 19.44 19.69
N ASP A 10 -15.77 20.63 19.52
CA ASP A 10 -16.64 20.98 18.38
C ASP A 10 -15.86 20.92 17.04
N LEU A 11 -14.58 21.32 17.01
CA LEU A 11 -13.73 21.25 15.80
C LEU A 11 -13.44 19.81 15.36
N PHE A 12 -13.18 18.90 16.29
CA PHE A 12 -12.82 17.50 16.00
C PHE A 12 -14.02 16.55 15.98
N THR A 13 -15.24 17.05 16.19
CA THR A 13 -16.47 16.26 16.16
C THR A 13 -17.27 16.59 14.89
N PRO A 14 -17.05 15.89 13.77
CA PRO A 14 -17.83 16.12 12.55
C PRO A 14 -19.31 15.78 12.80
N SER A 15 -20.20 16.60 12.23
CA SER A 15 -21.64 16.32 12.29
C SER A 15 -22.02 15.07 11.49
N THR A 16 -23.14 14.43 11.83
CA THR A 16 -23.66 13.31 11.04
C THR A 16 -23.90 13.68 9.57
N GLU A 17 -24.34 14.91 9.30
CA GLU A 17 -24.54 15.43 7.95
C GLU A 17 -23.21 15.57 7.20
N SER A 18 -22.18 16.10 7.85
CA SER A 18 -20.83 16.18 7.28
C SER A 18 -20.28 14.80 6.93
N VAL A 19 -20.45 13.82 7.81
CA VAL A 19 -20.02 12.43 7.55
C VAL A 19 -20.80 11.81 6.39
N ALA A 20 -22.11 12.06 6.29
CA ALA A 20 -22.91 11.57 5.17
C ALA A 20 -22.44 12.17 3.83
N GLY A 21 -22.14 13.48 3.81
CA GLY A 21 -21.58 14.15 2.62
C GLY A 21 -20.21 13.60 2.23
N LEU A 22 -19.34 13.30 3.21
CA LEU A 22 -18.04 12.67 2.93
C LEU A 22 -18.18 11.28 2.33
N ILE A 23 -19.14 10.47 2.79
CA ILE A 23 -19.41 9.15 2.22
C ILE A 23 -19.85 9.27 0.75
N GLU A 24 -20.74 10.22 0.45
CA GLU A 24 -21.18 10.47 -0.93
C GLU A 24 -20.02 10.90 -1.82
N GLU A 25 -19.19 11.84 -1.36
CA GLU A 25 -18.04 12.32 -2.12
C GLU A 25 -16.98 11.22 -2.31
N PHE A 26 -16.73 10.40 -1.29
CA PHE A 26 -15.82 9.27 -1.38
C PHE A 26 -16.29 8.25 -2.43
N GLN A 27 -17.60 7.96 -2.47
CA GLN A 27 -18.18 7.12 -3.52
C GLN A 27 -18.07 7.75 -4.92
N ASN A 28 -18.23 9.07 -5.03
CA ASN A 28 -18.06 9.79 -6.29
C ASN A 28 -16.61 9.71 -6.78
N GLU A 29 -15.63 9.90 -5.90
CA GLU A 29 -14.21 9.74 -6.22
C GLU A 29 -13.86 8.31 -6.63
N ILE A 30 -14.43 7.28 -5.99
CA ILE A 30 -14.28 5.89 -6.47
C ILE A 30 -14.79 5.75 -7.92
N ARG A 31 -15.98 6.28 -8.21
CA ARG A 31 -16.55 6.23 -9.57
C ARG A 31 -15.66 6.97 -10.57
N ARG A 32 -15.14 8.14 -10.23
CA ARG A 32 -14.18 8.89 -11.08
C ARG A 32 -12.90 8.09 -11.31
N GLY A 33 -12.28 7.57 -10.26
CA GLY A 33 -11.05 6.78 -10.34
C GLY A 33 -11.16 5.53 -11.22
N LEU A 34 -12.32 4.85 -11.18
CA LEU A 34 -12.58 3.69 -12.05
C LEU A 34 -12.71 4.05 -13.54
N ASN A 35 -12.98 5.32 -13.87
CA ASN A 35 -13.21 5.80 -15.24
C ASN A 35 -12.03 6.61 -15.80
N GLU A 36 -10.87 6.63 -15.13
CA GLU A 36 -9.70 7.48 -15.50
C GLU A 36 -9.99 8.99 -15.49
N ASP A 37 -11.04 9.42 -14.79
CA ASP A 37 -11.28 10.83 -14.54
C ASP A 37 -10.26 11.36 -13.54
N ASN A 38 -10.02 12.68 -13.55
CA ASN A 38 -9.21 13.35 -12.55
C ASN A 38 -9.87 13.17 -11.16
N SER A 39 -9.36 12.19 -10.41
CA SER A 39 -9.92 11.68 -9.15
C SER A 39 -8.87 11.79 -8.04
N SER A 40 -9.31 12.11 -6.84
CA SER A 40 -8.45 12.08 -5.65
C SER A 40 -8.27 10.65 -5.09
N ILE A 41 -9.11 9.70 -5.52
CA ILE A 41 -8.96 8.25 -5.25
C ILE A 41 -8.57 7.55 -6.56
N ALA A 42 -7.37 6.98 -6.62
CA ALA A 42 -6.76 6.55 -7.88
C ALA A 42 -7.34 5.24 -8.46
N MET A 43 -7.79 4.31 -7.62
CA MET A 43 -8.33 3.01 -8.04
C MET A 43 -7.40 2.26 -9.00
N HIS A 44 -6.15 2.03 -8.59
CA HIS A 44 -5.15 1.32 -9.37
C HIS A 44 -5.48 -0.19 -9.48
N PRO A 45 -5.50 -0.74 -10.70
CA PRO A 45 -5.81 -2.16 -10.92
C PRO A 45 -4.66 -3.06 -10.45
N SER A 46 -4.97 -4.11 -9.68
CA SER A 46 -3.99 -5.12 -9.26
C SER A 46 -3.86 -6.31 -10.20
N TYR A 47 -4.81 -6.47 -11.13
CA TYR A 47 -4.92 -7.61 -12.07
C TYR A 47 -5.10 -8.99 -11.44
N VAL A 48 -5.57 -9.04 -10.19
CA VAL A 48 -5.98 -10.29 -9.52
C VAL A 48 -7.38 -10.14 -8.94
N SER A 49 -8.17 -11.23 -8.91
CA SER A 49 -9.46 -11.29 -8.21
C SER A 49 -9.29 -11.69 -6.75
N ARG A 50 -10.38 -11.80 -5.98
CA ARG A 50 -10.28 -12.47 -4.68
C ARG A 50 -9.88 -13.95 -4.87
N PRO A 51 -9.09 -14.50 -3.93
CA PRO A 51 -8.84 -15.92 -3.88
C PRO A 51 -10.12 -16.69 -3.52
N THR A 52 -10.14 -17.96 -3.87
CA THR A 52 -11.25 -18.89 -3.63
C THR A 52 -11.21 -19.52 -2.24
N GLY A 53 -10.08 -19.39 -1.53
CA GLY A 53 -9.82 -20.10 -0.28
C GLY A 53 -9.32 -21.54 -0.49
N ARG A 54 -9.33 -22.04 -1.73
CA ARG A 54 -8.90 -23.41 -2.09
C ARG A 54 -7.48 -23.49 -2.63
N GLU A 55 -6.84 -22.34 -2.81
CA GLU A 55 -5.45 -22.27 -3.26
C GLU A 55 -4.58 -23.11 -2.32
N ALA A 56 -3.69 -23.90 -2.91
CA ALA A 56 -2.80 -24.79 -2.20
C ALA A 56 -1.42 -24.79 -2.87
N GLY A 57 -0.37 -25.00 -2.08
CA GLY A 57 1.01 -24.99 -2.56
C GLY A 57 1.93 -24.20 -1.65
N GLU A 58 3.21 -24.19 -1.97
CA GLU A 58 4.25 -23.47 -1.24
C GLU A 58 4.72 -22.27 -2.08
N PHE A 59 4.73 -21.09 -1.47
CA PHE A 59 5.00 -19.81 -2.14
C PHE A 59 5.94 -18.96 -1.29
N VAL A 60 6.56 -17.96 -1.91
CA VAL A 60 7.44 -17.01 -1.23
C VAL A 60 6.81 -15.63 -1.28
N ALA A 61 6.58 -15.02 -0.13
CA ALA A 61 6.18 -13.62 -0.02
C ALA A 61 7.42 -12.78 0.33
N LEU A 62 7.77 -11.85 -0.55
CA LEU A 62 8.78 -10.81 -0.30
C LEU A 62 8.05 -9.50 0.03
N ASP A 63 8.38 -8.88 1.15
CA ASP A 63 7.81 -7.60 1.59
C ASP A 63 8.91 -6.54 1.68
N LEU A 64 8.78 -5.51 0.84
CA LEU A 64 9.58 -4.30 0.84
C LEU A 64 8.65 -3.08 1.00
N GLY A 65 8.33 -2.76 2.25
CA GLY A 65 7.57 -1.55 2.61
C GLY A 65 8.40 -0.40 3.19
N GLY A 66 9.66 -0.65 3.54
CA GLY A 66 10.60 0.32 4.12
C GLY A 66 11.99 -0.30 4.24
N SER A 67 12.84 0.20 5.13
CA SER A 67 14.21 -0.36 5.27
C SER A 67 14.28 -1.78 5.84
N ASN A 68 13.18 -2.31 6.38
CA ASN A 68 13.10 -3.70 6.84
C ASN A 68 12.46 -4.54 5.73
N VAL A 69 13.24 -5.45 5.16
CA VAL A 69 12.80 -6.41 4.14
C VAL A 69 12.47 -7.72 4.82
N ARG A 70 11.37 -8.35 4.43
CA ARG A 70 10.96 -9.65 4.96
C ARG A 70 10.76 -10.65 3.83
N ALA A 71 11.15 -11.89 4.06
CA ALA A 71 10.82 -13.01 3.19
C ALA A 71 10.15 -14.10 4.03
N THR A 72 9.02 -14.60 3.53
CA THR A 72 8.24 -15.64 4.20
C THR A 72 7.93 -16.75 3.21
N VAL A 73 8.37 -17.97 3.52
CA VAL A 73 7.92 -19.18 2.82
C VAL A 73 6.61 -19.61 3.48
N VAL A 74 5.54 -19.58 2.71
CA VAL A 74 4.18 -19.90 3.16
C VAL A 74 3.66 -21.11 2.41
N GLU A 75 3.00 -22.00 3.14
CA GLU A 75 2.19 -23.07 2.56
C GLU A 75 0.72 -22.68 2.69
N LEU A 76 0.04 -22.61 1.55
CA LEU A 76 -1.40 -22.57 1.48
C LEU A 76 -1.91 -24.02 1.50
N ALA A 77 -2.80 -24.33 2.43
CA ALA A 77 -3.31 -25.69 2.62
C ALA A 77 -4.75 -25.89 2.12
N GLY A 78 -5.32 -24.88 1.45
CA GLY A 78 -6.75 -24.79 1.17
C GLY A 78 -7.56 -24.44 2.43
N ASP A 79 -8.87 -24.34 2.26
CA ASP A 79 -9.84 -23.95 3.31
C ASP A 79 -9.44 -22.70 4.11
N GLY A 80 -8.81 -21.73 3.45
CA GLY A 80 -8.32 -20.50 4.08
C GLY A 80 -7.18 -20.68 5.07
N MET A 81 -6.54 -21.85 5.10
CA MET A 81 -5.46 -22.16 6.03
C MET A 81 -4.08 -21.82 5.47
N VAL A 82 -3.32 -21.03 6.24
CA VAL A 82 -1.93 -20.66 5.92
C VAL A 82 -0.98 -21.20 6.98
N ARG A 83 0.14 -21.78 6.55
CA ARG A 83 1.24 -22.19 7.44
C ARG A 83 2.52 -21.47 7.06
N VAL A 84 3.13 -20.78 8.00
CA VAL A 84 4.47 -20.20 7.83
C VAL A 84 5.50 -21.31 8.00
N ARG A 85 6.24 -21.61 6.93
CA ARG A 85 7.33 -22.61 6.94
C ARG A 85 8.64 -22.00 7.37
N ARG A 86 8.93 -20.81 6.85
CA ARG A 86 10.11 -20.05 7.22
C ARG A 86 9.83 -18.56 7.13
N HIS A 87 10.39 -17.79 8.05
CA HIS A 87 10.32 -16.34 8.04
C HIS A 87 11.69 -15.79 8.40
N ALA A 88 12.14 -14.81 7.64
CA ALA A 88 13.32 -14.04 7.95
C ALA A 88 13.08 -12.58 7.62
N ALA A 89 13.86 -11.71 8.26
CA ALA A 89 13.90 -10.31 7.96
C ALA A 89 15.34 -9.82 7.99
N PHE A 90 15.64 -8.82 7.18
CA PHE A 90 16.89 -8.07 7.29
C PHE A 90 16.63 -6.59 7.08
N ARG A 91 17.57 -5.77 7.55
CA ARG A 91 17.52 -4.33 7.34
C ARG A 91 18.47 -3.94 6.23
N LEU A 92 17.98 -3.18 5.26
CA LEU A 92 18.81 -2.57 4.23
C LEU A 92 19.88 -1.69 4.89
N SER A 93 21.11 -1.79 4.40
CA SER A 93 22.24 -0.99 4.88
C SER A 93 22.19 0.46 4.39
N ARG A 94 21.43 0.71 3.32
CA ARG A 94 21.22 2.02 2.70
C ARG A 94 19.86 2.08 2.00
N ILE A 95 19.39 3.30 1.76
CA ILE A 95 18.13 3.60 1.06
C ILE A 95 18.37 4.39 -0.23
N ASP A 96 19.62 4.48 -0.67
CA ASP A 96 20.08 5.15 -1.89
C ASP A 96 21.16 4.33 -2.60
N GLY A 97 21.40 4.63 -3.88
CA GLY A 97 22.41 3.94 -4.69
C GLY A 97 21.92 3.65 -6.10
N GLU A 98 22.48 2.62 -6.72
CA GLU A 98 22.02 2.08 -8.00
C GLU A 98 21.00 0.94 -7.78
N ALA A 99 20.20 0.60 -8.79
CA ALA A 99 19.20 -0.48 -8.68
C ALA A 99 19.78 -1.80 -8.14
N ALA A 100 21.01 -2.15 -8.53
CA ALA A 100 21.70 -3.33 -8.03
C ALA A 100 21.99 -3.25 -6.52
N ASP A 101 22.28 -2.06 -5.98
CA ASP A 101 22.52 -1.88 -4.54
C ASP A 101 21.27 -2.17 -3.70
N LEU A 102 20.07 -2.14 -4.31
CA LEU A 102 18.82 -2.56 -3.69
C LEU A 102 18.52 -4.05 -3.92
N PHE A 103 18.47 -4.46 -5.20
CA PHE A 103 17.91 -5.76 -5.55
C PHE A 103 18.89 -6.94 -5.41
N ASP A 104 20.20 -6.72 -5.52
CA ASP A 104 21.18 -7.79 -5.33
C ASP A 104 21.22 -8.31 -3.88
N PRO A 105 21.30 -7.44 -2.84
CA PRO A 105 21.21 -7.89 -1.45
C PRO A 105 19.87 -8.57 -1.13
N ILE A 106 18.78 -8.11 -1.72
CA ILE A 106 17.46 -8.74 -1.57
C ILE A 106 17.46 -10.15 -2.19
N ALA A 107 18.02 -10.32 -3.39
CA ALA A 107 18.13 -11.62 -4.04
C ALA A 107 18.99 -12.59 -3.21
N GLU A 108 20.15 -12.17 -2.73
CA GLU A 108 21.00 -12.97 -1.82
C GLU A 108 20.26 -13.36 -0.54
N PHE A 109 19.55 -12.41 0.06
CA PHE A 109 18.73 -12.65 1.24
C PHE A 109 17.64 -13.70 0.99
N ILE A 110 16.91 -13.60 -0.13
CA ILE A 110 15.92 -14.61 -0.53
C ILE A 110 16.59 -15.97 -0.63
N GLY A 111 17.74 -16.07 -1.31
CA GLY A 111 18.48 -17.33 -1.45
C GLY A 111 18.88 -17.97 -0.12
N GLY A 112 19.17 -17.16 0.90
CA GLY A 112 19.42 -17.64 2.27
C GLY A 112 18.17 -18.19 2.98
N VAL A 113 16.97 -17.81 2.55
CA VAL A 113 15.68 -18.25 3.08
C VAL A 113 15.14 -19.49 2.37
N LEU A 114 15.51 -19.72 1.11
CA LEU A 114 15.00 -20.84 0.33
C LEU A 114 15.75 -22.15 0.59
N GLU A 115 15.08 -23.26 0.33
CA GLU A 115 15.71 -24.59 0.27
C GLU A 115 16.25 -24.86 -1.13
N GLU A 116 17.46 -25.40 -1.22
CA GLU A 116 18.06 -25.81 -2.48
C GLU A 116 17.25 -26.94 -3.16
N GLY A 117 17.23 -26.95 -4.49
CA GLY A 117 16.57 -28.00 -5.29
C GLY A 117 15.05 -27.92 -5.34
N ARG A 118 14.44 -26.84 -4.80
CA ARG A 118 13.00 -26.57 -4.92
C ARG A 118 12.72 -25.42 -5.87
N SER A 119 11.53 -25.45 -6.46
CA SER A 119 10.99 -24.35 -7.27
C SER A 119 10.01 -23.52 -6.46
N TYR A 120 10.12 -22.19 -6.57
CA TYR A 120 9.27 -21.26 -5.84
C TYR A 120 8.68 -20.18 -6.75
N ASP A 121 7.37 -19.97 -6.60
CA ASP A 121 6.69 -18.78 -7.11
C ASP A 121 6.74 -17.69 -6.02
N LEU A 122 7.26 -16.52 -6.40
CA LEU A 122 7.48 -15.38 -5.52
C LEU A 122 6.47 -14.27 -5.80
N GLY A 123 5.71 -13.92 -4.78
CA GLY A 123 4.91 -12.69 -4.72
C GLY A 123 5.72 -11.56 -4.10
N PHE A 124 5.87 -10.46 -4.84
CA PHE A 124 6.62 -9.28 -4.42
C PHE A 124 5.64 -8.19 -3.94
N THR A 125 5.56 -7.99 -2.63
CA THR A 125 4.87 -6.85 -2.03
C THR A 125 5.81 -5.65 -2.05
N PHE A 126 5.45 -4.64 -2.84
CA PHE A 126 6.25 -3.44 -3.07
C PHE A 126 5.41 -2.20 -2.78
N ALA A 127 5.52 -1.68 -1.55
CA ALA A 127 4.65 -0.62 -1.06
C ALA A 127 5.17 0.78 -1.45
N PHE A 128 5.30 1.00 -2.76
CA PHE A 128 5.65 2.27 -3.38
C PHE A 128 4.72 2.56 -4.57
N PRO A 129 4.54 3.85 -4.96
CA PRO A 129 3.70 4.22 -6.09
C PRO A 129 4.13 3.51 -7.38
N THR A 130 3.28 2.61 -7.87
CA THR A 130 3.59 1.72 -8.99
C THR A 130 2.45 1.74 -10.02
N ASP A 131 2.79 1.96 -11.28
CA ASP A 131 1.89 1.78 -12.41
C ASP A 131 1.96 0.33 -12.91
N GLN A 132 0.97 -0.49 -12.52
CA GLN A 132 0.90 -1.89 -12.93
C GLN A 132 0.24 -2.04 -14.30
N ALA A 133 0.86 -2.85 -15.16
CA ALA A 133 0.32 -3.25 -16.46
C ALA A 133 -0.19 -4.70 -16.47
N ALA A 134 0.27 -5.52 -15.52
CA ALA A 134 -0.16 -6.89 -15.29
C ALA A 134 0.11 -7.28 -13.83
N VAL A 135 -0.34 -8.48 -13.44
CA VAL A 135 -0.13 -9.00 -12.08
C VAL A 135 1.36 -9.06 -11.69
N ASN A 136 2.26 -9.25 -12.66
CA ASN A 136 3.70 -9.40 -12.45
C ASN A 136 4.54 -8.30 -13.13
N GLN A 137 3.92 -7.19 -13.51
CA GLN A 137 4.60 -6.07 -14.18
C GLN A 137 4.14 -4.76 -13.57
N GLY A 138 5.08 -4.01 -13.02
CA GLY A 138 4.77 -2.70 -12.45
C GLY A 138 5.96 -1.76 -12.48
N ARG A 139 5.72 -0.59 -13.06
CA ARG A 139 6.71 0.47 -13.18
C ARG A 139 6.67 1.36 -11.95
N LEU A 140 7.79 1.50 -11.24
CA LEU A 140 7.88 2.48 -10.15
C LEU A 140 7.67 3.89 -10.74
N THR A 141 6.71 4.63 -10.23
CA THR A 141 6.43 6.01 -10.70
C THR A 141 7.37 7.00 -10.04
N LYS A 142 7.49 6.93 -8.71
CA LYS A 142 8.37 7.79 -7.91
C LYS A 142 8.73 7.10 -6.60
N TRP A 143 9.94 7.32 -6.12
CA TRP A 143 10.31 6.93 -4.78
C TRP A 143 9.57 7.76 -3.73
N THR A 144 9.39 7.15 -2.57
CA THR A 144 8.86 7.77 -1.35
C THR A 144 9.67 7.24 -0.17
N LYS A 145 9.39 7.69 1.07
CA LYS A 145 10.04 7.17 2.29
C LYS A 145 11.57 7.33 2.24
N GLU A 146 12.02 8.44 1.67
CA GLU A 146 13.44 8.79 1.56
C GLU A 146 14.30 7.81 0.71
N PHE A 147 13.67 6.86 0.00
CA PHE A 147 14.37 6.00 -0.95
C PHE A 147 14.84 6.80 -2.17
N ALA A 148 16.01 6.46 -2.71
CA ALA A 148 16.59 7.14 -3.86
C ALA A 148 17.55 6.23 -4.64
N PHE A 149 17.03 5.13 -5.20
CA PHE A 149 17.81 4.24 -6.06
C PHE A 149 17.68 4.61 -7.54
N ARG A 150 18.81 4.90 -8.17
CA ARG A 150 18.92 5.22 -9.60
C ARG A 150 18.64 3.99 -10.45
N GLY A 151 17.99 4.20 -11.59
CA GLY A 151 17.62 3.13 -12.51
C GLY A 151 16.43 2.27 -12.06
N VAL A 152 15.69 2.68 -11.02
CA VAL A 152 14.46 2.01 -10.58
C VAL A 152 13.21 2.78 -10.97
N GLU A 153 13.16 4.10 -10.74
CA GLU A 153 12.05 4.94 -11.22
C GLU A 153 11.92 4.82 -12.75
N GLY A 154 10.68 4.72 -13.22
CA GLY A 154 10.39 4.50 -14.63
C GLY A 154 10.69 3.08 -15.14
N ASN A 155 11.12 2.15 -14.29
CA ASN A 155 11.45 0.78 -14.69
C ASN A 155 10.55 -0.25 -13.98
N ASP A 156 10.40 -1.44 -14.60
CA ASP A 156 9.62 -2.55 -14.04
C ASP A 156 10.37 -3.20 -12.87
N VAL A 157 9.83 -3.06 -11.66
CA VAL A 157 10.49 -3.54 -10.43
C VAL A 157 10.50 -5.06 -10.30
N ALA A 158 9.49 -5.75 -10.87
CA ALA A 158 9.47 -7.20 -10.92
C ALA A 158 10.56 -7.72 -11.87
N ALA A 159 10.76 -7.04 -13.01
CA ALA A 159 11.84 -7.35 -13.93
C ALA A 159 13.22 -7.07 -13.32
N LEU A 160 13.41 -5.96 -12.61
CA LEU A 160 14.67 -5.62 -11.93
C LEU A 160 15.03 -6.66 -10.84
N LEU A 161 14.05 -7.08 -10.05
CA LEU A 161 14.24 -8.16 -9.08
C LEU A 161 14.59 -9.48 -9.78
N THR A 162 13.86 -9.83 -10.85
CA THR A 162 14.12 -11.04 -11.64
C THR A 162 15.54 -11.08 -12.20
N GLN A 163 16.03 -9.96 -12.74
CA GLN A 163 17.40 -9.85 -13.23
C GLN A 163 18.43 -10.06 -12.11
N SER A 164 18.15 -9.55 -10.92
CA SER A 164 19.04 -9.67 -9.76
C SER A 164 19.05 -11.11 -9.22
N ILE A 165 17.89 -11.77 -9.16
CA ILE A 165 17.77 -13.20 -8.87
C ILE A 165 18.60 -14.02 -9.87
N ALA A 166 18.48 -13.73 -11.17
CA ALA A 166 19.22 -14.44 -12.21
C ALA A 166 20.74 -14.28 -12.07
N ARG A 167 21.23 -13.06 -11.80
CA ARG A 167 22.66 -12.83 -11.54
C ARG A 167 23.16 -13.58 -10.31
N LYS A 168 22.39 -13.58 -9.22
CA LYS A 168 22.79 -14.23 -7.96
C LYS A 168 22.63 -15.74 -7.99
N ALA A 169 21.81 -16.30 -8.89
CA ALA A 169 21.68 -17.74 -9.08
C ALA A 169 22.97 -18.44 -9.55
N GLU A 170 23.95 -17.68 -10.07
CA GLU A 170 25.29 -18.19 -10.39
C GLU A 170 26.09 -18.61 -9.15
N THR A 171 25.85 -17.97 -8.01
CA THR A 171 26.58 -18.22 -6.75
C THR A 171 25.68 -18.76 -5.63
N VAL A 172 24.36 -18.60 -5.74
CA VAL A 172 23.37 -19.04 -4.76
C VAL A 172 22.39 -19.99 -5.43
N THR A 173 22.67 -21.30 -5.33
CA THR A 173 21.94 -22.38 -6.05
C THR A 173 20.45 -22.42 -5.72
N ALA A 174 20.05 -22.03 -4.50
CA ALA A 174 18.64 -21.94 -4.09
C ALA A 174 17.80 -20.96 -4.94
N LEU A 175 18.43 -20.02 -5.66
CA LEU A 175 17.75 -19.05 -6.52
C LEU A 175 17.49 -19.58 -7.95
N GLN A 176 18.06 -20.73 -8.34
CA GLN A 176 18.00 -21.23 -9.73
C GLN A 176 16.58 -21.55 -10.22
N SER A 177 15.62 -21.72 -9.32
CA SER A 177 14.23 -22.07 -9.65
C SER A 177 13.22 -21.15 -8.96
N VAL A 178 13.54 -19.86 -8.88
CA VAL A 178 12.65 -18.82 -8.33
C VAL A 178 12.09 -17.96 -9.46
N SER A 179 10.77 -17.79 -9.50
CA SER A 179 10.08 -16.93 -10.47
C SER A 179 9.29 -15.84 -9.76
N VAL A 180 9.46 -14.57 -10.15
CA VAL A 180 8.60 -13.48 -9.67
C VAL A 180 7.29 -13.51 -10.46
N THR A 181 6.23 -13.99 -9.84
CA THR A 181 4.94 -14.26 -10.51
C THR A 181 3.84 -13.26 -10.16
N ALA A 182 4.05 -12.44 -9.13
CA ALA A 182 3.13 -11.38 -8.75
C ALA A 182 3.87 -10.18 -8.14
N LEU A 183 3.31 -9.01 -8.36
CA LEU A 183 3.65 -7.74 -7.75
C LEU A 183 2.37 -7.18 -7.14
N ALA A 184 2.44 -6.74 -5.88
CA ALA A 184 1.28 -6.22 -5.18
C ALA A 184 1.65 -4.99 -4.32
N ASN A 185 0.71 -4.06 -4.23
CA ASN A 185 0.65 -3.14 -3.11
C ASN A 185 0.32 -3.91 -1.81
N ASP A 186 0.86 -3.46 -0.68
CA ASP A 186 0.65 -4.06 0.64
C ASP A 186 -0.83 -4.18 1.03
N THR A 187 -1.63 -3.16 0.73
CA THR A 187 -3.06 -3.13 1.06
C THR A 187 -3.86 -4.13 0.22
N VAL A 188 -3.46 -4.35 -1.05
CA VAL A 188 -4.01 -5.44 -1.88
C VAL A 188 -3.65 -6.81 -1.28
N GLY A 189 -2.42 -6.97 -0.78
CA GLY A 189 -2.00 -8.17 -0.06
C GLY A 189 -2.81 -8.43 1.21
N VAL A 190 -3.15 -7.39 1.97
CA VAL A 190 -4.05 -7.48 3.14
C VAL A 190 -5.44 -7.96 2.73
N LEU A 191 -6.03 -7.36 1.69
CA LEU A 191 -7.34 -7.81 1.18
C LEU A 191 -7.29 -9.26 0.70
N ALA A 192 -6.29 -9.64 -0.10
CA ALA A 192 -6.16 -11.00 -0.61
C ALA A 192 -6.02 -12.02 0.55
N THR A 193 -5.24 -11.69 1.58
CA THR A 193 -5.06 -12.55 2.77
C THR A 193 -6.37 -12.69 3.55
N GLY A 194 -7.10 -11.59 3.75
CA GLY A 194 -8.41 -11.60 4.41
C GLY A 194 -9.43 -12.42 3.63
N ALA A 195 -9.51 -12.22 2.31
CA ALA A 195 -10.41 -12.93 1.42
C ALA A 195 -10.08 -14.43 1.29
N TYR A 196 -8.81 -14.82 1.41
CA TYR A 196 -8.43 -16.23 1.46
C TYR A 196 -9.00 -16.92 2.70
N SER A 197 -8.96 -16.23 3.84
CA SER A 197 -9.43 -16.75 5.13
C SER A 197 -10.96 -16.68 5.28
N ASP A 198 -11.59 -15.64 4.73
CA ASP A 198 -13.02 -15.40 4.76
C ASP A 198 -13.47 -14.77 3.43
N ALA A 199 -14.20 -15.55 2.62
CA ALA A 199 -14.69 -15.12 1.31
C ALA A 199 -15.61 -13.88 1.34
N ARG A 200 -16.09 -13.47 2.52
CA ARG A 200 -16.88 -12.23 2.68
C ARG A 200 -16.01 -10.98 2.71
N CYS A 201 -14.70 -11.10 2.89
CA CYS A 201 -13.79 -9.96 2.90
C CYS A 201 -13.73 -9.32 1.51
N ASP A 202 -14.15 -8.07 1.42
CA ASP A 202 -14.14 -7.23 0.21
C ASP A 202 -13.33 -5.94 0.38
N LEU A 203 -12.85 -5.65 1.59
CA LEU A 203 -12.05 -4.47 1.92
C LEU A 203 -10.80 -4.86 2.73
N GLY A 204 -9.63 -4.43 2.25
CA GLY A 204 -8.38 -4.39 3.00
C GLY A 204 -8.10 -2.96 3.44
N VAL A 205 -7.68 -2.77 4.69
CA VAL A 205 -7.38 -1.45 5.24
C VAL A 205 -6.05 -1.48 5.95
N ILE A 206 -5.18 -0.54 5.63
CA ILE A 206 -3.96 -0.24 6.39
C ILE A 206 -4.22 1.06 7.16
N VAL A 207 -4.06 1.01 8.49
CA VAL A 207 -4.01 2.18 9.36
C VAL A 207 -2.76 2.05 10.22
N GLY A 208 -1.69 2.74 9.84
CA GLY A 208 -0.39 2.67 10.50
C GLY A 208 0.35 3.99 10.35
N THR A 209 1.63 3.94 9.93
CA THR A 209 2.37 5.15 9.56
C THR A 209 1.69 5.91 8.42
N GLY A 210 1.09 5.19 7.49
CA GLY A 210 0.20 5.72 6.45
C GLY A 210 -1.19 5.11 6.54
N THR A 211 -2.09 5.56 5.68
CA THR A 211 -3.46 5.04 5.58
C THR A 211 -3.81 4.76 4.12
N ASN A 212 -4.23 3.54 3.84
CA ASN A 212 -4.69 3.16 2.49
C ASN A 212 -5.74 2.06 2.56
N MET A 213 -6.49 1.90 1.48
CA MET A 213 -7.54 0.88 1.32
C MET A 213 -7.39 0.16 -0.01
N ALA A 214 -7.81 -1.10 -0.03
CA ALA A 214 -7.99 -1.88 -1.23
C ALA A 214 -9.37 -2.53 -1.21
N VAL A 215 -10.01 -2.64 -2.36
CA VAL A 215 -11.39 -3.11 -2.48
C VAL A 215 -11.56 -4.11 -3.62
N ALA A 216 -12.37 -5.15 -3.40
CA ALA A 216 -12.78 -6.08 -4.45
C ALA A 216 -13.99 -5.51 -5.21
N MET A 217 -13.87 -5.36 -6.53
CA MET A 217 -14.94 -4.79 -7.34
C MET A 217 -15.22 -5.59 -8.61
N ASP A 218 -16.46 -5.50 -9.06
CA ASP A 218 -16.89 -5.98 -10.36
C ASP A 218 -16.23 -5.17 -11.47
N ARG A 219 -15.49 -5.85 -12.36
CA ARG A 219 -14.75 -5.23 -13.47
C ARG A 219 -15.67 -4.54 -14.47
N ARG A 220 -16.95 -4.89 -14.52
CA ARG A 220 -17.93 -4.27 -15.42
C ARG A 220 -18.26 -2.82 -15.02
N LEU A 221 -17.87 -2.40 -13.82
CA LEU A 221 -18.00 -1.02 -13.34
C LEU A 221 -16.87 -0.10 -13.83
N VAL A 222 -15.81 -0.67 -14.42
CA VAL A 222 -14.65 0.06 -14.92
C VAL A 222 -14.96 0.56 -16.33
N GLY A 223 -14.93 1.87 -16.57
CA GLY A 223 -15.20 2.46 -17.89
C GLY A 223 -14.07 2.35 -18.90
N ARG A 224 -12.89 1.89 -18.47
CA ARG A 224 -11.71 1.69 -19.31
C ARG A 224 -11.43 0.21 -19.62
N SER A 225 -10.76 -0.04 -20.73
CA SER A 225 -10.28 -1.37 -21.07
C SER A 225 -9.12 -1.77 -20.16
N LEU A 226 -9.25 -2.89 -19.46
CA LEU A 226 -8.18 -3.46 -18.63
C LEU A 226 -7.72 -4.82 -19.18
N PRO A 227 -6.41 -5.12 -19.11
CA PRO A 227 -5.87 -6.47 -19.29
C PRO A 227 -6.64 -7.56 -18.53
N PRO A 228 -6.54 -8.83 -18.96
CA PRO A 228 -7.15 -9.95 -18.24
C PRO A 228 -6.74 -10.01 -16.77
N THR A 229 -7.68 -10.40 -15.92
CA THR A 229 -7.46 -10.61 -14.49
C THR A 229 -7.10 -12.07 -14.22
N VAL A 230 -6.15 -12.30 -13.31
CA VAL A 230 -5.85 -13.63 -12.80
C VAL A 230 -6.94 -14.03 -11.80
N GLY A 231 -7.50 -15.23 -11.97
CA GLY A 231 -8.62 -15.72 -11.17
C GLY A 231 -9.96 -15.50 -11.86
N ASN A 232 -10.92 -14.90 -11.16
CA ASN A 232 -12.24 -14.58 -11.69
C ASN A 232 -12.15 -13.44 -12.72
N PRO A 233 -12.56 -13.64 -13.99
CA PRO A 233 -12.45 -12.62 -15.02
C PRO A 233 -13.40 -11.43 -14.84
N ASP A 234 -14.41 -11.53 -13.98
CA ASP A 234 -15.40 -10.45 -13.75
C ASP A 234 -15.12 -9.63 -12.49
N GLU A 235 -14.09 -9.96 -11.70
CA GLU A 235 -13.75 -9.30 -10.45
C GLU A 235 -12.28 -8.91 -10.43
N MET A 236 -11.95 -7.77 -9.82
CA MET A 236 -10.57 -7.33 -9.60
C MET A 236 -10.42 -6.64 -8.24
N LEU A 237 -9.27 -6.83 -7.60
CA LEU A 237 -8.87 -6.02 -6.45
C LEU A 237 -8.26 -4.70 -6.93
N PHE A 238 -8.71 -3.59 -6.35
CA PHE A 238 -8.18 -2.27 -6.64
C PHE A 238 -7.44 -1.73 -5.42
N ASN A 239 -6.22 -1.24 -5.64
CA ASN A 239 -5.55 -0.38 -4.67
C ASN A 239 -6.15 1.03 -4.80
N MET A 240 -6.78 1.54 -3.76
CA MET A 240 -7.50 2.80 -3.85
C MET A 240 -6.57 4.01 -3.86
N GLU A 241 -5.38 3.91 -3.24
CA GLU A 241 -4.52 5.06 -2.89
C GLU A 241 -5.35 6.20 -2.27
N CYS A 242 -6.27 5.84 -1.36
CA CYS A 242 -7.29 6.75 -0.87
C CYS A 242 -6.76 7.81 0.10
N GLY A 243 -5.48 7.75 0.49
CA GLY A 243 -4.83 8.79 1.30
C GLY A 243 -4.96 10.20 0.69
N ASN A 244 -5.06 10.28 -0.64
CA ASN A 244 -5.21 11.54 -1.38
C ASN A 244 -6.63 12.09 -1.41
N PHE A 245 -7.61 11.37 -0.87
CA PHE A 245 -9.02 11.78 -0.90
C PHE A 245 -9.17 13.20 -0.36
N ASP A 246 -9.64 14.10 -1.22
CA ASP A 246 -9.69 15.54 -1.00
C ASP A 246 -11.06 16.04 -0.52
N GLY A 247 -12.10 15.21 -0.57
CA GLY A 247 -13.43 15.54 -0.01
C GLY A 247 -13.38 15.91 1.48
N VAL A 248 -12.33 15.47 2.19
CA VAL A 248 -12.06 15.85 3.59
C VAL A 248 -11.76 17.33 3.78
N ARG A 249 -11.47 18.11 2.73
CA ARG A 249 -11.27 19.57 2.83
C ARG A 249 -12.42 20.28 3.54
N SER A 250 -13.64 19.78 3.35
CA SER A 250 -14.85 20.31 3.99
C SER A 250 -14.88 20.19 5.51
N ILE A 251 -14.10 19.27 6.08
CA ILE A 251 -14.03 19.00 7.53
C ILE A 251 -12.65 19.25 8.14
N GLN A 252 -11.70 19.78 7.37
CA GLN A 252 -10.38 20.12 7.89
C GLN A 252 -10.50 21.22 8.96
N THR A 253 -9.88 20.97 10.11
CA THR A 253 -9.63 21.98 11.13
C THR A 253 -8.49 22.91 10.67
N PRO A 254 -8.31 24.06 11.31
CA PRO A 254 -7.12 24.89 11.08
C PRO A 254 -5.81 24.13 11.34
N TYR A 255 -5.80 23.20 12.30
CA TYR A 255 -4.63 22.38 12.62
C TYR A 255 -4.28 21.40 11.49
N ASP A 256 -5.29 20.81 10.83
CA ASP A 256 -5.08 19.95 9.66
C ASP A 256 -4.48 20.75 8.50
N ARG A 257 -4.97 21.98 8.27
CA ARG A 257 -4.45 22.89 7.24
C ARG A 257 -3.00 23.29 7.54
N THR A 258 -2.70 23.68 8.77
CA THR A 258 -1.33 24.00 9.19
C THR A 258 -0.40 22.81 9.01
N LEU A 259 -0.79 21.62 9.49
CA LEU A 259 0.00 20.41 9.33
C LEU A 259 0.26 20.09 7.85
N ASP A 260 -0.75 20.21 6.98
CA ASP A 260 -0.60 19.98 5.54
C ASP A 260 0.46 20.91 4.94
N THR A 261 0.37 22.21 5.25
CA THR A 261 1.24 23.27 4.73
C THR A 261 2.67 23.20 5.26
N GLU A 262 2.86 22.77 6.51
CA GLU A 262 4.18 22.67 7.16
C GLU A 262 4.88 21.33 6.93
N SER A 263 4.19 20.34 6.37
CA SER A 263 4.76 19.02 6.08
C SER A 263 5.66 19.00 4.84
N ASP A 264 6.48 17.95 4.72
CA ASP A 264 7.42 17.77 3.59
C ASP A 264 6.72 17.63 2.21
N SER A 265 5.41 17.39 2.18
CA SER A 265 4.64 17.24 0.94
C SER A 265 3.20 17.72 1.15
N GLU A 266 2.74 18.75 0.42
CA GLU A 266 1.33 19.15 0.40
C GLU A 266 0.43 18.06 -0.20
N GLY A 267 -0.80 17.91 0.30
CA GLY A 267 -1.77 16.88 -0.13
C GLY A 267 -1.83 15.66 0.78
N GLN A 268 -2.28 14.51 0.25
CA GLN A 268 -2.53 13.29 1.05
C GLN A 268 -3.43 13.55 2.28
N LEU A 269 -4.52 14.28 2.05
CA LEU A 269 -5.29 14.89 3.13
C LEU A 269 -5.93 13.87 4.06
N LEU A 270 -6.59 12.84 3.51
CA LEU A 270 -7.17 11.78 4.33
C LEU A 270 -6.09 11.04 5.13
N GLU A 271 -4.93 10.76 4.52
CA GLU A 271 -3.83 10.13 5.24
C GLU A 271 -3.35 11.00 6.42
N LYS A 272 -3.19 12.30 6.22
CA LYS A 272 -2.77 13.24 7.28
C LYS A 272 -3.77 13.36 8.42
N MET A 273 -5.06 13.24 8.12
CA MET A 273 -6.11 13.33 9.14
C MET A 273 -6.31 12.01 9.93
N VAL A 274 -5.82 10.87 9.43
CA VAL A 274 -6.15 9.54 9.99
C VAL A 274 -4.92 8.76 10.45
N SER A 275 -3.79 8.86 9.74
CA SER A 275 -2.66 7.97 9.96
C SER A 275 -1.87 8.31 11.23
N GLY A 276 -1.28 7.29 11.83
CA GLY A 276 -0.54 7.41 13.07
C GLY A 276 0.69 8.32 12.99
N ARG A 277 1.22 8.61 11.78
CA ARG A 277 2.34 9.56 11.61
C ARG A 277 1.96 10.98 12.02
N TYR A 278 0.71 11.38 11.81
CA TYR A 278 0.29 12.79 11.88
C TYR A 278 -0.55 13.11 13.11
N LEU A 279 -1.21 12.13 13.73
CA LEU A 279 -2.05 12.35 14.92
C LEU A 279 -1.29 13.04 16.06
N GLY A 280 -0.03 12.67 16.30
CA GLY A 280 0.80 13.31 17.33
C GLY A 280 1.10 14.79 17.04
N GLU A 281 1.22 15.14 15.76
CA GLU A 281 1.51 16.52 15.34
C GLU A 281 0.27 17.41 15.44
N ILE A 282 -0.91 16.89 15.08
CA ILE A 282 -2.19 17.57 15.33
C ILE A 282 -2.33 17.89 16.83
N VAL A 283 -2.06 16.92 17.71
CA VAL A 283 -2.11 17.15 19.17
C VAL A 283 -1.10 18.21 19.59
N ARG A 284 0.13 18.19 19.05
CA ARG A 284 1.15 19.22 19.35
C ARG A 284 0.68 20.61 18.95
N LEU A 285 0.10 20.77 17.77
CA LEU A 285 -0.43 22.05 17.27
C LEU A 285 -1.55 22.58 18.18
N VAL A 286 -2.52 21.73 18.54
CA VAL A 286 -3.60 22.08 19.47
C VAL A 286 -3.07 22.51 20.83
N VAL A 287 -2.14 21.74 21.42
CA VAL A 287 -1.57 22.06 22.75
C VAL A 287 -0.77 23.37 22.71
N THR A 288 -0.03 23.62 21.63
CA THR A 288 0.75 24.84 21.44
C THR A 288 -0.17 26.07 21.34
N ASP A 289 -1.28 25.94 20.63
CA ASP A 289 -2.29 26.98 20.50
C ASP A 289 -2.94 27.33 21.85
N LEU A 290 -3.40 26.29 22.58
CA LEU A 290 -3.98 26.46 23.90
C LEU A 290 -2.99 27.11 24.89
N GLY A 291 -1.71 26.73 24.82
CA GLY A 291 -0.64 27.35 25.62
C GLY A 291 -0.39 28.83 25.29
N SER A 292 -0.71 29.25 24.06
CA SER A 292 -0.55 30.62 23.56
C SER A 292 -1.81 31.49 23.72
N GLY A 293 -2.86 30.96 24.34
CA GLY A 293 -4.12 31.67 24.60
C GLY A 293 -5.29 31.30 23.67
N GLY A 294 -5.12 30.32 22.77
CA GLY A 294 -6.21 29.73 21.97
C GLY A 294 -6.69 30.57 20.77
N ASN A 295 -5.83 31.45 20.24
CA ASN A 295 -6.10 32.31 19.09
C ASN A 295 -5.07 32.12 17.96
N GLY A 296 -4.17 31.14 18.06
CA GLY A 296 -3.03 30.98 17.17
C GLY A 296 -3.39 30.49 15.77
N PHE A 297 -4.55 29.85 15.61
CA PHE A 297 -4.98 29.23 14.35
C PHE A 297 -6.46 29.49 14.02
N SER A 298 -7.04 30.59 14.50
CA SER A 298 -8.48 30.90 14.34
C SER A 298 -8.86 31.56 12.99
N ASP A 299 -8.19 31.20 11.90
CA ASP A 299 -8.46 31.71 10.53
C ASP A 299 -9.24 30.70 9.64
#